data_AF-A0A251ZAE5-F1
#
_entry.id   AF-A0A251ZAE5-F1
#
_cell.length_a   1.000
_cell.length_b   1.000
_cell.length_c   1.000
_cell.angle_alpha   90.00
_cell.angle_beta   90.00
_cell.angle_gamma   90.00
#
_symmetry.space_group_name_H-M   'P 1'
#
loop_
_entity.id
_entity.type
_entity.pdbx_description
1 polymer ?
#
loop_
_entity_poly.entity_id
_entity_poly.type
_entity_poly.pdbx_seq_one_letter_code
_entity_poly.pdbx_strand_id
1 'polypeptide(L)'
;MDRLLSAVLSFYREEPQELLALEPLQDCRFSRGWSSLRIDCCDQVHLEEVSNLVDLVRIPLAALQLVRTIRLTAPGVPERAFPVRLPLFQNGQTSTAE
;
A
#
# COMPACT_ATOMS: atom_id res chain seq x y z
N MET A 1 -0.44 5.76 16.72
CA MET A 1 -0.69 5.82 15.27
C MET A 1 0.53 5.28 14.53
N ASP A 2 0.34 4.40 13.55
CA ASP A 2 1.42 3.79 12.78
C ASP A 2 2.14 4.83 11.89
N ARG A 3 3.47 4.81 11.81
CA ARG A 3 4.26 5.80 11.07
C ARG A 3 4.05 5.71 9.56
N LEU A 4 3.80 4.51 9.04
CA LEU A 4 3.56 4.31 7.61
C LEU A 4 2.17 4.81 7.24
N LEU A 5 1.16 4.51 8.06
CA LEU A 5 -0.17 5.08 7.87
C LEU A 5 -0.13 6.61 7.89
N SER A 6 0.61 7.21 8.83
CA SER A 6 0.79 8.67 8.87
C SER A 6 1.40 9.23 7.59
N ALA A 7 2.36 8.53 6.97
CA ALA A 7 2.97 8.96 5.72
C ALA A 7 2.00 8.83 4.53
N VAL A 8 1.22 7.75 4.47
CA VAL A 8 0.17 7.54 3.46
C VAL A 8 -0.90 8.64 3.56
N LEU A 9 -1.40 8.94 4.76
CA LEU A 9 -2.38 10.00 4.96
C LEU A 9 -1.80 11.38 4.64
N SER A 10 -0.53 11.61 4.97
CA SER A 10 0.15 12.89 4.68
C SER A 10 0.39 13.11 3.19
N PHE A 11 0.43 12.04 2.39
CA PHE A 11 0.55 12.13 0.93
C PHE A 11 -0.68 12.78 0.29
N TYR A 12 -1.88 12.51 0.83
CA TYR A 12 -3.17 13.01 0.35
C TYR A 12 -3.64 14.28 1.07
N ARG A 13 -2.73 15.05 1.66
CA ARG A 13 -3.10 16.21 2.48
C ARG A 13 -3.86 17.29 1.70
N GLU A 14 -3.59 17.39 0.40
CA GLU A 14 -4.21 18.39 -0.48
C GLU A 14 -5.46 17.84 -1.20
N GLU A 15 -5.76 16.54 -1.04
CA GLU A 15 -6.88 15.82 -1.65
C GLU A 15 -7.85 15.31 -0.56
N PRO A 16 -8.79 16.14 -0.08
CA PRO A 16 -9.62 15.81 1.06
C PRO A 16 -10.58 14.64 0.81
N GLN A 17 -10.98 14.38 -0.44
CA GLN A 17 -11.87 13.27 -0.78
C GLN A 17 -11.14 11.92 -0.65
N GLU A 18 -9.91 11.84 -1.16
CA GLU A 18 -9.05 10.67 -1.05
C GLU A 18 -8.64 10.41 0.41
N LEU A 19 -8.39 11.46 1.18
CA LEU A 19 -8.11 11.34 2.61
C LEU A 19 -9.30 10.75 3.38
N LEU A 20 -10.53 11.20 3.08
CA LEU A 20 -11.76 10.63 3.63
C LEU A 20 -11.97 9.18 3.18
N ALA A 21 -11.67 8.84 1.93
CA ALA A 21 -11.80 7.46 1.45
C ALA A 21 -10.87 6.48 2.20
N LEU A 22 -9.76 6.97 2.77
CA LEU A 22 -8.81 6.17 3.54
C LEU A 22 -9.20 5.98 5.01
N GLU A 23 -10.34 6.52 5.48
CA GLU A 23 -10.82 6.37 6.86
C GLU A 23 -10.78 4.92 7.38
N PRO A 24 -11.23 3.89 6.62
CA PRO A 24 -11.24 2.50 7.08
C PRO A 24 -9.85 1.95 7.46
N LEU A 25 -8.78 2.50 6.88
CA LEU A 25 -7.41 2.09 7.23
C LEU A 25 -7.04 2.40 8.68
N GLN A 26 -7.74 3.30 9.36
CA GLN A 26 -7.44 3.65 10.75
C GLN A 26 -7.74 2.51 11.73
N ASP A 27 -8.70 1.63 11.39
CA ASP A 27 -9.04 0.45 12.19
C ASP A 27 -8.13 -0.75 11.89
N CYS A 28 -7.28 -0.65 10.86
CA CYS A 28 -6.34 -1.70 10.50
C CYS A 28 -5.05 -1.67 11.34
N ARG A 29 -4.48 -2.86 11.57
CA ARG A 29 -3.12 -2.98 12.13
C ARG A 29 -2.10 -3.14 11.02
N PHE A 30 -1.11 -2.25 11.00
CA PHE A 30 -0.03 -2.28 10.03
C PHE A 30 1.18 -3.04 10.57
N SER A 31 1.85 -3.78 9.71
CA SER A 31 3.11 -4.46 10.03
C SER A 31 3.97 -4.51 8.78
N ARG A 32 5.22 -4.02 8.89
CA ARG A 32 6.13 -3.96 7.74
C ARG A 32 7.17 -5.07 7.83
N GLY A 33 7.15 -5.96 6.83
CA GLY A 33 8.24 -6.89 6.55
C GLY A 33 9.32 -6.25 5.67
N TRP A 34 10.33 -7.02 5.28
CA TRP A 34 11.47 -6.50 4.51
C TRP A 34 11.06 -5.81 3.19
N SER A 35 10.13 -6.41 2.45
CA SER A 35 9.66 -5.92 1.15
C SER A 35 8.14 -5.90 1.03
N SER A 36 7.42 -6.15 2.12
CA SER A 36 5.96 -6.21 2.14
C SER A 36 5.36 -5.41 3.29
N LEU A 37 4.21 -4.82 3.02
CA LEU A 37 3.33 -4.25 4.03
C LEU A 37 2.20 -5.23 4.29
N ARG A 38 2.05 -5.68 5.53
CA ARG A 38 0.85 -6.38 5.98
C ARG A 38 -0.11 -5.36 6.61
N ILE A 39 -1.38 -5.47 6.22
CA ILE A 39 -2.51 -4.72 6.76
C ILE A 39 -3.50 -5.76 7.27
N ASP A 40 -3.64 -5.83 8.59
CA ASP A 40 -4.55 -6.76 9.25
C ASP A 40 -5.88 -6.04 9.50
N CYS A 41 -6.93 -6.55 8.87
CA CYS A 41 -8.29 -6.06 8.92
C CYS A 41 -9.07 -6.83 9.99
N CYS A 42 -10.06 -6.20 10.59
CA CYS A 42 -10.85 -6.77 11.69
C CYS A 42 -11.61 -8.05 11.28
N ASP A 43 -12.19 -8.04 10.08
CA ASP A 43 -13.04 -9.11 9.56
C ASP A 43 -13.06 -9.12 8.03
N GLN A 44 -13.82 -10.05 7.45
CA GLN A 44 -13.93 -10.22 6.00
C GLN A 44 -14.52 -9.00 5.29
N VAL A 45 -15.57 -8.38 5.86
CA VAL A 45 -16.23 -7.21 5.24
C VAL A 45 -15.24 -6.06 5.18
N HIS A 46 -14.55 -5.81 6.30
CA HIS A 46 -13.53 -4.78 6.37
C HIS A 46 -12.37 -5.05 5.39
N LEU A 47 -11.97 -6.32 5.22
CA LEU A 47 -10.96 -6.69 4.22
C LEU A 47 -11.40 -6.38 2.79
N GLU A 48 -12.69 -6.55 2.45
CA GLU A 48 -13.21 -6.20 1.13
C GLU A 48 -13.25 -4.70 0.91
N GLU A 49 -13.66 -3.92 1.92
CA GLU A 49 -13.60 -2.46 1.87
C GLU A 49 -12.16 -1.97 1.66
N VAL A 50 -11.21 -2.46 2.46
CA VAL A 50 -9.78 -2.11 2.33
C VAL A 50 -9.20 -2.59 1.00
N SER A 51 -9.68 -3.72 0.46
CA SER A 51 -9.27 -4.21 -0.87
C SER A 51 -9.58 -3.19 -1.98
N ASN A 52 -10.71 -2.47 -1.88
CA ASN A 52 -11.09 -1.44 -2.86
C ASN A 52 -10.22 -0.17 -2.73
N LEU A 53 -9.58 0.03 -1.58
CA LEU A 53 -8.69 1.17 -1.32
C LEU A 53 -7.23 0.88 -1.66
N VAL A 54 -6.89 -0.35 -2.07
CA VAL A 54 -5.51 -0.76 -2.36
C VAL A 54 -4.84 0.14 -3.38
N ASP A 55 -5.56 0.63 -4.40
CA ASP A 55 -4.98 1.50 -5.41
C ASP A 55 -4.59 2.87 -4.83
N LEU A 56 -5.38 3.42 -3.90
CA LEU A 56 -5.04 4.65 -3.17
C LEU A 56 -3.86 4.42 -2.22
N VAL A 57 -3.73 3.26 -1.60
CA VAL A 57 -2.55 2.96 -0.77
C VAL A 57 -1.31 2.69 -1.63
N ARG A 58 -1.48 2.13 -2.83
CA ARG A 58 -0.37 1.77 -3.72
C ARG A 58 0.39 2.99 -4.22
N ILE A 59 -0.28 4.09 -4.53
CA ILE A 59 0.32 5.32 -5.06
C ILE A 59 1.40 5.89 -4.11
N PRO A 60 1.10 6.22 -2.84
CA PRO A 60 2.11 6.72 -1.91
C PRO A 60 3.20 5.69 -1.63
N LEU A 61 2.87 4.40 -1.54
CA LEU A 61 3.88 3.36 -1.32
C LEU A 61 4.86 3.24 -2.49
N ALA A 62 4.39 3.43 -3.73
CA ALA A 62 5.23 3.45 -4.92
C ALA A 62 6.09 4.72 -4.97
N ALA A 63 5.51 5.88 -4.70
CA ALA A 63 6.21 7.17 -4.67
C ALA A 63 7.32 7.20 -3.60
N LEU A 64 7.04 6.65 -2.43
CA LEU A 64 7.99 6.57 -1.31
C LEU A 64 8.93 5.36 -1.41
N GLN A 65 8.72 4.47 -2.39
CA GLN A 65 9.51 3.24 -2.63
C GLN A 65 9.67 2.35 -1.37
N LEU A 66 8.66 2.36 -0.48
CA LEU A 66 8.77 1.74 0.86
C LEU A 66 8.65 0.22 0.84
N VAL A 67 7.81 -0.32 -0.05
CA VAL A 67 7.49 -1.75 -0.12
C VAL A 67 7.19 -2.18 -1.56
N ARG A 68 7.31 -3.48 -1.83
CA ARG A 68 7.04 -4.09 -3.14
C ARG A 68 5.69 -4.81 -3.20
N THR A 69 5.10 -5.14 -2.06
CA THR A 69 3.85 -5.89 -2.00
C THR A 69 3.02 -5.46 -0.80
N ILE A 70 1.71 -5.28 -1.00
CA ILE A 70 0.72 -5.08 0.05
C ILE A 70 0.04 -6.42 0.29
N ARG A 71 -0.11 -6.83 1.55
CA ARG A 71 -0.75 -8.07 1.97
C ARG A 71 -1.90 -7.71 2.90
N LEU A 72 -3.12 -8.05 2.53
CA LEU A 72 -4.31 -7.90 3.37
C LEU A 72 -4.61 -9.23 4.05
N THR A 73 -4.80 -9.19 5.36
CA THR A 73 -5.18 -10.35 6.17
C THR A 73 -6.42 -10.04 7.00
N ALA A 74 -7.25 -11.05 7.25
CA ALA A 74 -8.36 -10.97 8.19
C ALA A 74 -8.59 -12.36 8.82
N PRO A 75 -9.19 -12.43 10.02
CA PRO A 75 -9.49 -13.71 10.67
C PRO A 75 -10.37 -14.62 9.79
N GLY A 76 -9.91 -15.85 9.54
CA GLY A 76 -10.68 -16.85 8.79
C GLY A 76 -10.71 -16.67 7.27
N VAL A 77 -10.02 -15.66 6.73
CA VAL A 77 -9.98 -15.36 5.29
C VAL A 77 -8.55 -15.56 4.74
N PRO A 78 -8.37 -16.11 3.53
CA PRO A 78 -7.06 -16.20 2.91
C PRO A 78 -6.42 -14.81 2.67
N GLU A 79 -5.09 -14.73 2.85
CA GLU A 79 -4.30 -13.52 2.58
C GLU A 79 -4.47 -13.09 1.11
N ARG A 80 -4.72 -11.80 0.87
CA ARG A 80 -4.72 -11.20 -0.48
C ARG A 80 -3.45 -10.38 -0.68
N ALA A 81 -2.70 -10.66 -1.73
CA ALA A 81 -1.45 -9.97 -2.03
C ALA A 81 -1.57 -9.11 -3.30
N PHE A 82 -1.14 -7.86 -3.20
CA PHE A 82 -1.18 -6.88 -4.29
C PHE A 82 0.23 -6.34 -4.54
N PRO A 83 0.76 -6.44 -5.76
CA PRO A 83 2.06 -5.87 -6.08
C PRO A 83 2.00 -4.34 -6.08
N VAL A 84 3.03 -3.71 -5.52
CA VAL A 84 3.29 -2.29 -5.71
C VAL A 84 4.21 -2.19 -6.93
N ARG A 85 3.66 -1.75 -8.07
CA ARG A 85 4.49 -1.50 -9.25
C ARG A 85 5.40 -0.32 -8.97
N LEU A 86 6.64 -0.61 -8.63
CA LEU A 86 7.71 0.38 -8.63
C LEU A 86 8.05 0.70 -10.09
N PRO A 87 8.30 1.97 -10.45
CA PRO A 87 8.87 2.27 -11.76
C PRO A 87 10.15 1.43 -11.90
N LEU A 88 10.19 0.61 -12.94
CA LEU A 88 11.41 -0.12 -13.28
C LEU A 88 12.47 0.93 -13.52
N PHE A 89 13.56 0.91 -12.75
CA PHE A 89 14.76 1.65 -13.11
C PHE A 89 15.14 1.17 -14.51
N GLN A 90 14.90 2.01 -15.52
CA GLN A 90 15.42 1.77 -16.87
C GLN A 90 16.93 1.96 -16.75
N ASN A 91 17.64 0.88 -16.41
CA ASN A 91 19.08 0.84 -16.50
C ASN A 91 19.41 1.04 -17.98
N GLY A 92 19.99 2.19 -18.31
CA GLY A 92 20.33 2.57 -19.68
C GLY A 92 21.18 1.49 -20.34
N GLN A 93 20.60 0.79 -21.31
CA GLN A 93 21.39 0.07 -22.30
C GLN A 93 21.87 1.08 -23.34
N THR A 94 22.90 1.86 -23.00
CA THR A 94 23.86 2.29 -24.02
C THR A 94 24.74 1.08 -24.33
N SER A 95 24.26 0.23 -25.24
CA SER A 95 25.12 -0.71 -25.94
C SER A 95 25.87 0.10 -26.99
N THR A 96 27.04 0.59 -26.62
CA THR A 96 28.02 1.16 -27.54
C THR A 96 28.35 0.10 -28.59
N ALA A 97 28.30 0.51 -29.85
CA ALA A 97 28.78 -0.26 -30.98
C ALA A 97 30.31 -0.36 -30.91
N GLU A 98 30.84 -1.57 -31.00
CA GLU A 98 32.20 -1.88 -31.50
C GLU A 98 32.15 -3.20 -32.27
#